data_AF-A0A699Z9W3-F1
#
_entry.id   AF-A0A699Z9W3-F1
#
_cell.length_a   1.000
_cell.length_b   1.000
_cell.length_c   1.000
_cell.angle_alpha   90.00
_cell.angle_beta   90.00
_cell.angle_gamma   90.00
#
_symmetry.space_group_name_H-M   'P 1'
#
loop_
_entity.id
_entity.type
_entity.pdbx_description
1 polymer ?
#
loop_
_entity_poly.entity_id
_entity_poly.type
_entity_poly.pdbx_seq_one_letter_code
_entity_poly.pdbx_strand_id
1 'polypeptide(L)'
;MENPAPTAAAAELGLPCIGKGLAETREFVFNPATQIGVGIDPGVTQAVSAASGVWDPTTGQLLADQLRRWKLTKGQVKHGRGLNNARRDTKRWLAPIKPHLQHLAAASSAGTSLEANLKHITVTLATWNAVWEVYLDPKWAEQRLRLYGAQDRTLEQFFKKVRLEEKMAELSMERHNHAKQLVVFFGADGIGTRGGWGADAVLRACCKVVCRLRGTDQRR
;
A
#
# COMPACT_ATOMS: atom_id res chain seq x y z
N MET A 1 0.42 48.55 -13.67
CA MET A 1 -0.24 47.83 -14.79
C MET A 1 0.00 46.36 -14.55
N GLU A 2 -0.89 45.74 -13.79
CA GLU A 2 -0.80 44.32 -13.43
C GLU A 2 -1.53 43.49 -14.49
N ASN A 3 -0.87 42.43 -14.97
CA ASN A 3 -1.45 41.47 -15.90
C ASN A 3 -2.30 40.44 -15.13
N PRO A 4 -3.57 40.22 -15.49
CA PRO A 4 -4.37 39.16 -14.90
C PRO A 4 -3.99 37.78 -15.47
N ALA A 5 -4.03 36.78 -14.59
CA ALA A 5 -3.75 35.38 -14.88
C ALA A 5 -4.81 34.76 -15.83
N PRO A 6 -4.41 33.86 -16.76
CA PRO A 6 -5.36 33.19 -17.63
C PRO A 6 -6.05 32.04 -16.90
N THR A 7 -7.23 32.32 -16.36
CA THR A 7 -8.24 31.30 -16.03
C THR A 7 -9.18 31.18 -17.21
N ALA A 8 -9.05 30.11 -18.01
CA ALA A 8 -10.10 29.50 -18.86
C ALA A 8 -9.50 28.93 -20.15
N ALA A 9 -9.11 27.65 -20.13
CA ALA A 9 -9.03 26.79 -21.32
C ALA A 9 -8.76 25.34 -20.92
N ALA A 10 -9.71 24.69 -20.24
CA ALA A 10 -9.72 23.23 -20.10
C ALA A 10 -11.13 22.71 -19.73
N ALA A 11 -12.19 23.35 -20.22
CA ALA A 11 -13.56 22.98 -19.92
C ALA A 11 -14.21 22.02 -20.93
N GLU A 12 -13.50 21.54 -21.96
CA GLU A 12 -14.07 20.64 -22.96
C GLU A 12 -13.24 19.37 -23.17
N LEU A 13 -13.16 18.55 -22.13
CA LEU A 13 -13.09 17.10 -22.28
C LEU A 13 -13.79 16.52 -21.05
N GLY A 14 -14.95 15.87 -21.24
CA GLY A 14 -15.79 15.29 -20.20
C GLY A 14 -15.15 14.14 -19.44
N LEU A 15 -14.01 14.39 -18.79
CA LEU A 15 -13.45 13.57 -17.73
C LEU A 15 -13.98 14.10 -16.40
N PRO A 16 -14.59 13.26 -15.54
CA PRO A 16 -14.98 13.69 -14.20
C PRO A 16 -13.72 14.10 -13.44
N CYS A 17 -13.55 15.42 -13.28
CA CYS A 17 -12.56 15.98 -12.39
C CYS A 17 -12.90 15.49 -10.99
N ILE A 18 -12.04 14.68 -10.37
CA ILE A 18 -12.15 14.33 -8.96
C ILE A 18 -11.84 15.60 -8.17
N GLY A 19 -12.86 16.42 -7.98
CA GLY A 19 -12.81 17.60 -7.13
C GLY A 19 -12.49 17.17 -5.71
N LYS A 20 -11.45 17.76 -5.12
CA LYS A 20 -11.26 17.80 -3.68
C LYS A 20 -12.43 18.58 -3.06
N GLY A 21 -13.57 17.92 -2.89
CA GLY A 21 -14.60 18.39 -1.97
C GLY A 21 -14.07 18.25 -0.56
N LEU A 22 -13.98 19.36 0.17
CA LEU A 22 -13.80 19.33 1.62
C LEU A 22 -14.98 18.53 2.18
N ALA A 23 -14.72 17.30 2.64
CA ALA A 23 -15.74 16.47 3.24
C ALA A 23 -16.29 17.22 4.46
N GLU A 24 -17.61 17.41 4.52
CA GLU A 24 -18.28 17.76 5.78
C GLU A 24 -17.82 16.78 6.85
N THR A 25 -17.28 17.28 7.95
CA THR A 25 -16.93 16.47 9.12
C THR A 25 -18.21 16.01 9.80
N ARG A 26 -18.88 15.01 9.21
CA ARG A 26 -19.99 14.31 9.86
C ARG A 26 -19.39 13.32 10.85
N GLU A 27 -19.92 13.29 12.07
CA GLU A 27 -19.60 12.26 13.04
C GLU A 27 -20.05 10.91 12.46
N PHE A 28 -19.09 10.12 11.99
CA PHE A 28 -19.38 8.80 11.46
C PHE A 28 -19.63 7.85 12.64
N VAL A 29 -20.89 7.42 12.81
CA VAL A 29 -21.25 6.41 13.80
C VAL A 29 -21.12 5.02 13.17
N PHE A 30 -20.11 4.27 13.62
CA PHE A 30 -19.91 2.88 13.20
C PHE A 30 -21.04 1.99 13.71
N ASN A 31 -21.71 1.27 12.80
CA ASN A 31 -22.75 0.30 13.13
C ASN A 31 -22.21 -1.14 13.04
N PRO A 32 -21.79 -1.77 14.15
CA PRO A 32 -21.22 -3.13 14.15
C PRO A 32 -22.21 -4.22 13.71
N ALA A 33 -23.52 -3.94 13.68
CA ALA A 33 -24.51 -4.90 13.21
C ALA A 33 -24.52 -5.05 11.68
N THR A 34 -24.21 -3.97 10.96
CA THR A 34 -24.35 -3.89 9.49
C THR A 34 -23.05 -3.52 8.79
N GLN A 35 -21.99 -3.21 9.53
CA GLN A 35 -20.72 -2.72 8.99
C GLN A 35 -19.54 -3.53 9.51
N ILE A 36 -18.54 -3.72 8.64
CA ILE A 36 -17.21 -4.20 9.00
C ILE A 36 -16.26 -3.00 8.96
N GLY A 37 -15.67 -2.66 10.10
CA GLY A 37 -14.72 -1.56 10.22
C GLY A 37 -13.32 -2.05 9.89
N VAL A 38 -12.64 -1.43 8.94
CA VAL A 38 -11.25 -1.70 8.58
C VAL A 38 -10.41 -0.47 8.90
N GLY A 39 -9.52 -0.58 9.87
CA GLY A 39 -8.56 0.46 10.20
C GLY A 39 -7.25 0.27 9.44
N ILE A 40 -6.79 1.32 8.77
CA ILE A 40 -5.45 1.36 8.18
C ILE A 40 -4.59 2.26 9.06
N ASP A 41 -3.64 1.65 9.74
CA ASP A 41 -2.62 2.32 10.53
C ASP A 41 -1.30 2.29 9.74
N PRO A 42 -0.87 3.40 9.12
CA PRO A 42 0.45 3.48 8.49
C PRO A 42 1.61 3.52 9.52
N GLY A 43 1.31 3.60 10.82
CA GLY A 43 2.22 3.68 11.96
C GLY A 43 2.87 2.37 12.44
N VAL A 44 3.54 2.44 13.60
CA VAL A 44 4.75 1.67 13.96
C VAL A 44 4.54 0.16 14.22
N THR A 45 3.33 -0.35 14.43
CA THR A 45 3.12 -1.79 14.78
C THR A 45 2.07 -2.55 13.98
N GLN A 46 0.98 -1.92 13.54
CA GLN A 46 -0.07 -2.58 12.76
C GLN A 46 0.02 -2.14 11.29
N ALA A 47 -0.49 -2.95 10.36
CA ALA A 47 -0.55 -2.61 8.95
C ALA A 47 -2.00 -2.50 8.46
N VAL A 48 -2.86 -3.42 8.91
CA VAL A 48 -4.32 -3.36 8.74
C VAL A 48 -4.96 -3.98 9.98
N SER A 49 -6.02 -3.39 10.50
CA SER A 49 -6.94 -4.01 11.46
C SER A 49 -8.34 -4.11 10.85
N ALA A 50 -9.10 -5.12 11.25
CA ALA A 50 -10.51 -5.23 10.89
C ALA A 50 -11.32 -5.62 12.13
N ALA A 51 -12.55 -5.14 12.23
CA ALA A 51 -13.45 -5.45 13.31
C ALA A 51 -14.91 -5.59 12.82
N SER A 52 -15.64 -6.50 13.45
CA SER A 52 -17.08 -6.70 13.21
C SER A 52 -17.78 -7.07 14.52
N GLY A 53 -19.07 -6.76 14.60
CA GLY A 53 -19.92 -7.10 15.74
C GLY A 53 -20.09 -8.60 15.94
N VAL A 54 -20.04 -9.05 17.20
CA VAL A 54 -20.32 -10.44 17.57
C VAL A 54 -21.80 -10.62 17.90
N TRP A 55 -22.39 -11.69 17.40
CA TRP A 55 -23.78 -12.05 17.63
C TRP A 55 -23.87 -13.25 18.54
N ASP A 56 -24.83 -13.23 19.46
CA ASP A 56 -25.14 -14.37 20.31
C ASP A 56 -25.90 -15.45 19.51
N PRO A 57 -25.40 -16.70 19.44
CA PRO A 57 -26.01 -17.76 18.63
C PRO A 57 -27.40 -18.20 19.08
N THR A 58 -27.72 -17.99 20.36
CA THR A 58 -28.94 -18.52 20.99
C THR A 58 -30.08 -17.52 20.85
N THR A 59 -29.78 -16.23 21.04
CA THR A 59 -30.74 -15.13 21.09
C THR A 59 -30.80 -14.36 19.78
N GLY A 60 -29.78 -14.48 18.92
CA GLY A 60 -29.65 -13.69 17.69
C GLY A 60 -29.41 -12.19 17.92
N GLN A 61 -29.12 -11.78 19.16
CA GLN A 61 -28.85 -10.39 19.52
C GLN A 61 -27.38 -10.03 19.33
N LEU A 62 -27.11 -8.76 19.04
CA LEU A 62 -25.74 -8.24 18.96
C LEU A 62 -25.20 -8.08 20.39
N LEU A 63 -24.02 -8.61 20.65
CA LEU A 63 -23.31 -8.40 21.91
C LEU A 63 -22.58 -7.04 21.84
N ALA A 64 -23.20 -6.00 22.41
CA ALA A 64 -22.76 -4.60 22.27
C ALA A 64 -21.29 -4.35 22.64
N ASP A 65 -20.75 -5.11 23.60
CA ASP A 65 -19.38 -4.94 24.10
C ASP A 65 -18.36 -5.92 23.45
N GLN A 66 -18.79 -6.73 22.48
CA GLN A 66 -17.93 -7.73 21.85
C GLN A 66 -17.70 -7.46 20.36
N LEU A 67 -16.42 -7.33 20.01
CA LEU A 67 -15.95 -7.21 18.63
C LEU A 67 -15.02 -8.37 18.29
N ARG A 68 -15.32 -9.04 17.18
CA ARG A 68 -14.35 -9.91 16.52
C ARG A 68 -13.33 -9.02 15.84
N ARG A 69 -12.03 -9.29 16.04
CA ARG A 69 -10.94 -8.46 15.54
C ARG A 69 -9.91 -9.29 14.77
N TRP A 70 -9.46 -8.74 13.65
CA TRP A 70 -8.34 -9.25 12.87
C TRP A 70 -7.26 -8.20 12.77
N LYS A 71 -6.01 -8.66 12.67
CA LYS A 71 -4.84 -7.81 12.57
C LYS A 71 -3.84 -8.40 11.60
N LEU A 72 -3.35 -7.55 10.71
CA LEU A 72 -2.19 -7.79 9.87
C LEU A 72 -1.07 -6.87 10.34
N THR A 73 0.06 -7.44 10.74
CA THR A 73 1.21 -6.66 11.22
C THR A 73 2.16 -6.26 10.09
N LYS A 74 2.92 -5.19 10.30
CA LYS A 74 3.98 -4.78 9.37
C LYS A 74 5.04 -5.88 9.17
N GLY A 75 5.30 -6.69 10.20
CA GLY A 75 6.20 -7.85 10.14
C GLY A 75 5.67 -8.94 9.19
N GLN A 76 4.39 -9.28 9.30
CA GLN A 76 3.75 -10.25 8.40
C GLN A 76 3.78 -9.77 6.94
N VAL A 77 3.54 -8.47 6.69
CA VAL A 77 3.64 -7.92 5.32
C VAL A 77 5.08 -7.94 4.80
N LYS A 78 6.07 -7.60 5.64
CA LYS A 78 7.50 -7.68 5.27
C LYS A 78 7.91 -9.12 4.93
N HIS A 79 7.39 -10.11 5.64
CA HIS A 79 7.64 -11.52 5.38
C HIS A 79 6.95 -11.96 4.08
N GLY A 80 5.64 -11.71 3.96
CA GLY A 80 4.83 -12.06 2.79
C GLY A 80 5.29 -11.41 1.48
N ARG A 81 5.84 -10.19 1.53
CA ARG A 81 6.39 -9.52 0.36
C ARG A 81 7.77 -10.05 -0.08
N GLY A 82 8.42 -10.92 0.70
CA GLY A 82 9.73 -11.48 0.35
C GLY A 82 10.91 -10.49 0.47
N LEU A 83 10.81 -9.49 1.35
CA LEU A 83 11.83 -8.43 1.47
C LEU A 83 13.24 -8.96 1.75
N ASN A 84 13.35 -10.02 2.55
CA ASN A 84 14.63 -10.61 2.90
C ASN A 84 15.34 -11.22 1.69
N ASN A 85 14.58 -11.88 0.81
CA ASN A 85 15.10 -12.42 -0.44
C ASN A 85 15.52 -11.28 -1.37
N ALA A 86 14.68 -10.26 -1.53
CA ALA A 86 15.02 -9.10 -2.34
C ALA A 86 16.30 -8.38 -1.85
N ARG A 87 16.48 -8.26 -0.53
CA ARG A 87 17.71 -7.70 0.06
C ARG A 87 18.94 -8.57 -0.24
N ARG A 88 18.80 -9.90 -0.21
CA ARG A 88 19.88 -10.84 -0.54
C ARG A 88 20.26 -10.71 -2.02
N ASP A 89 19.28 -10.67 -2.90
CA ASP A 89 19.49 -10.51 -4.35
C ASP A 89 20.16 -9.18 -4.67
N THR A 90 19.68 -8.09 -4.07
CA THR A 90 20.30 -6.75 -4.20
C THR A 90 21.77 -6.80 -3.80
N LYS A 91 22.10 -7.42 -2.66
CA LYS A 91 23.49 -7.58 -2.21
C LYS A 91 24.31 -8.39 -3.20
N ARG A 92 23.76 -9.49 -3.74
CA ARG A 92 24.43 -10.34 -4.74
C ARG A 92 24.69 -9.58 -6.04
N TRP A 93 23.72 -8.82 -6.53
CA TRP A 93 23.84 -8.04 -7.77
C TRP A 93 24.81 -6.87 -7.66
N LEU A 94 24.92 -6.26 -6.49
CA LEU A 94 25.88 -5.19 -6.24
C LEU A 94 27.29 -5.69 -5.92
N ALA A 95 27.46 -6.98 -5.59
CA ALA A 95 28.76 -7.50 -5.17
C ALA A 95 29.89 -7.26 -6.20
N PRO A 96 29.70 -7.47 -7.52
CA PRO A 96 30.74 -7.23 -8.51
C PRO A 96 31.16 -5.76 -8.63
N ILE A 97 30.23 -4.82 -8.44
CA ILE A 97 30.50 -3.38 -8.57
C ILE A 97 30.80 -2.69 -7.24
N LYS A 98 30.79 -3.42 -6.12
CA LYS A 98 31.09 -2.88 -4.79
C LYS A 98 32.40 -2.06 -4.73
N PRO A 99 33.55 -2.51 -5.28
CA PRO A 99 34.78 -1.69 -5.27
C PRO A 99 34.62 -0.39 -6.07
N HIS A 100 33.93 -0.43 -7.21
CA HIS A 100 33.64 0.76 -8.02
C HIS A 100 32.80 1.78 -7.24
N LEU A 101 31.78 1.31 -6.51
CA LEU A 101 30.96 2.16 -5.64
C LEU A 101 31.76 2.77 -4.48
N GLN A 102 32.72 2.02 -3.92
CA GLN A 102 33.62 2.54 -2.87
C GLN A 102 34.57 3.60 -3.41
N HIS A 103 35.12 3.41 -4.61
CA HIS A 103 35.98 4.39 -5.27
C HIS A 103 35.22 5.68 -5.58
N LEU A 104 33.99 5.57 -6.10
CA LEU A 104 33.10 6.70 -6.32
C LEU A 104 32.77 7.43 -5.02
N ALA A 105 32.46 6.71 -3.94
CA ALA A 105 32.17 7.31 -2.64
C ALA A 105 33.38 8.06 -2.04
N ALA A 106 34.60 7.59 -2.30
CA ALA A 106 35.83 8.24 -1.86
C ALA A 106 36.18 9.48 -2.69
N ALA A 107 35.70 9.57 -3.93
CA ALA A 107 35.93 10.70 -4.82
C ALA A 107 34.77 11.70 -4.73
N SER A 108 34.82 12.58 -3.74
CA SER A 108 33.81 13.63 -3.56
C SER A 108 34.02 14.80 -4.53
N SER A 109 32.93 15.26 -5.16
CA SER A 109 32.85 16.56 -5.85
C SER A 109 32.37 17.69 -4.94
N ALA A 110 32.10 17.41 -3.66
CA ALA A 110 31.65 18.41 -2.70
C ALA A 110 32.82 19.30 -2.27
N GLY A 111 33.16 20.29 -3.09
CA GLY A 111 34.19 21.28 -2.82
C GLY A 111 34.46 22.20 -4.01
N THR A 112 35.21 23.28 -3.78
CA THR A 112 35.62 24.25 -4.82
C THR A 112 36.99 23.92 -5.43
N SER A 113 37.67 22.86 -4.96
CA SER A 113 38.99 22.48 -5.45
C SER A 113 38.92 21.86 -6.84
N LEU A 114 39.64 22.45 -7.79
CA LEU A 114 39.79 21.93 -9.15
C LEU A 114 40.39 20.52 -9.16
N GLU A 115 41.39 20.26 -8.32
CA GLU A 115 42.04 18.95 -8.22
C GLU A 115 41.06 17.86 -7.75
N ALA A 116 40.25 18.15 -6.73
CA ALA A 116 39.23 17.23 -6.24
C ALA A 116 38.17 16.94 -7.32
N ASN A 117 37.77 17.96 -8.08
CA ASN A 117 36.82 17.82 -9.19
C ASN A 117 37.39 16.98 -10.34
N LEU A 118 38.65 17.19 -10.74
CA LEU A 118 39.32 16.38 -11.76
C LEU A 118 39.44 14.92 -11.32
N LYS A 119 39.77 14.68 -10.04
CA LYS A 119 39.80 13.34 -9.46
C LYS A 119 38.43 12.67 -9.48
N HIS A 120 37.36 13.40 -9.13
CA HIS A 120 35.99 12.91 -9.23
C HIS A 120 35.62 12.52 -10.67
N ILE A 121 35.85 13.40 -11.65
CA ILE A 121 35.56 13.13 -13.07
C ILE A 121 36.31 11.89 -13.55
N THR A 122 37.59 11.77 -13.22
CA THR A 122 38.43 10.63 -13.63
C THR A 122 37.90 9.32 -13.05
N VAL A 123 37.56 9.31 -11.76
CA VAL A 123 36.99 8.11 -11.10
C VAL A 123 35.62 7.77 -11.68
N THR A 124 34.78 8.76 -11.96
CA THR A 124 33.48 8.55 -12.59
C THR A 124 33.63 7.93 -13.97
N LEU A 125 34.46 8.49 -14.86
CA LEU A 125 34.68 7.95 -16.21
C LEU A 125 35.23 6.52 -16.17
N ALA A 126 36.18 6.24 -15.27
CA ALA A 126 36.78 4.91 -15.14
C ALA A 126 35.80 3.84 -14.63
N THR A 127 34.79 4.23 -13.87
CA THR A 127 33.84 3.30 -13.23
C THR A 127 32.46 3.26 -13.91
N TRP A 128 32.16 4.24 -14.77
CA TRP A 128 30.83 4.49 -15.33
C TRP A 128 30.23 3.27 -16.01
N ASN A 129 30.94 2.66 -16.95
CA ASN A 129 30.45 1.53 -17.72
C ASN A 129 30.12 0.34 -16.82
N ALA A 130 31.05 -0.06 -15.94
CA ALA A 130 30.85 -1.18 -15.03
C ALA A 130 29.66 -0.98 -14.08
N VAL A 131 29.45 0.25 -13.60
CA VAL A 131 28.34 0.59 -12.70
C VAL A 131 27.00 0.59 -13.46
N TRP A 132 26.95 1.18 -14.65
CA TRP A 132 25.71 1.27 -15.43
C TRP A 132 25.24 -0.06 -16.01
N GLU A 133 26.15 -0.94 -16.44
CA GLU A 133 25.80 -2.30 -16.88
C GLU A 133 24.96 -3.03 -15.82
N VAL A 134 25.29 -2.85 -14.53
CA VAL A 134 24.50 -3.44 -13.44
C VAL A 134 23.18 -2.71 -13.20
N TYR A 135 23.16 -1.38 -13.28
CA TYR A 135 21.94 -0.60 -12.96
C TYR A 135 20.89 -0.61 -14.07
N LEU A 136 21.27 -0.75 -15.34
CA LEU A 136 20.34 -0.85 -16.47
C LEU A 136 19.67 -2.22 -16.57
N ASP A 137 20.16 -3.22 -15.84
CA ASP A 137 19.61 -4.57 -15.88
C ASP A 137 18.12 -4.57 -15.46
N PRO A 138 17.21 -5.12 -16.28
CA PRO A 138 15.77 -5.13 -16.02
C PRO A 138 15.39 -5.84 -14.72
N LYS A 139 16.27 -6.68 -14.15
CA LYS A 139 16.06 -7.37 -12.86
C LYS A 139 15.68 -6.41 -11.73
N TRP A 140 16.15 -5.16 -11.74
CA TRP A 140 15.79 -4.15 -10.74
C TRP A 140 14.32 -3.74 -10.82
N ALA A 141 13.81 -3.51 -12.04
CA ALA A 141 12.41 -3.18 -12.26
C ALA A 141 11.52 -4.38 -11.95
N GLU A 142 11.90 -5.58 -12.40
CA GLU A 142 11.18 -6.82 -12.09
C GLU A 142 11.08 -7.08 -10.59
N GLN A 143 12.19 -6.91 -9.86
CA GLN A 143 12.18 -7.10 -8.41
C GLN A 143 11.21 -6.15 -7.71
N ARG A 144 11.17 -4.87 -8.12
CA ARG A 144 10.20 -3.90 -7.59
C ARG A 144 8.76 -4.32 -7.87
N LEU A 145 8.46 -4.73 -9.09
CA LEU A 145 7.12 -5.22 -9.46
C LEU A 145 6.73 -6.47 -8.65
N ARG A 146 7.65 -7.42 -8.45
CA ARG A 146 7.42 -8.61 -7.62
C ARG A 146 7.13 -8.24 -6.16
N LEU A 147 7.85 -7.27 -5.61
CA LEU A 147 7.63 -6.78 -4.24
C LEU A 147 6.24 -6.16 -4.08
N TYR A 148 5.83 -5.30 -5.02
CA TYR A 148 4.48 -4.71 -5.01
C TYR A 148 3.39 -5.79 -5.17
N GLY A 149 3.54 -6.69 -6.13
CA GLY A 149 2.58 -7.78 -6.33
C GLY A 149 2.50 -8.74 -5.13
N ALA A 150 3.61 -9.01 -4.44
CA ALA A 150 3.62 -9.85 -3.25
C ALA A 150 2.98 -9.14 -2.03
N GLN A 151 3.15 -7.82 -1.93
CA GLN A 151 2.43 -7.01 -0.94
C GLN A 151 0.91 -7.05 -1.18
N ASP A 152 0.47 -6.83 -2.43
CA ASP A 152 -0.94 -6.90 -2.80
C ASP A 152 -1.55 -8.27 -2.48
N ARG A 153 -0.86 -9.36 -2.84
CA ARG A 153 -1.28 -10.72 -2.47
C ARG A 153 -1.41 -10.92 -0.96
N THR A 154 -0.50 -10.35 -0.17
CA THR A 154 -0.57 -10.47 1.30
C THR A 154 -1.82 -9.78 1.85
N LEU A 155 -2.16 -8.61 1.31
CA LEU A 155 -3.39 -7.89 1.66
C LEU A 155 -4.64 -8.64 1.20
N GLU A 156 -4.66 -9.14 -0.04
CA GLU A 156 -5.77 -9.93 -0.57
C GLU A 156 -6.05 -11.17 0.28
N GLN A 157 -5.01 -11.88 0.72
CA GLN A 157 -5.16 -13.05 1.61
C GLN A 157 -5.72 -12.67 2.98
N PHE A 158 -5.30 -11.54 3.54
CA PHE A 158 -5.86 -11.03 4.80
C PHE A 158 -7.36 -10.73 4.65
N PHE A 159 -7.76 -9.97 3.63
CA PHE A 159 -9.17 -9.65 3.41
C PHE A 159 -10.01 -10.88 3.06
N LYS A 160 -9.44 -11.85 2.33
CA LYS A 160 -10.09 -13.14 2.08
C LYS A 160 -10.35 -13.89 3.38
N LYS A 161 -9.39 -13.91 4.31
CA LYS A 161 -9.55 -14.51 5.64
C LYS A 161 -10.66 -13.83 6.44
N VAL A 162 -10.64 -12.49 6.54
CA VAL A 162 -11.68 -11.71 7.24
C VAL A 162 -13.06 -12.06 6.68
N ARG A 163 -13.20 -12.06 5.34
CA ARG A 163 -14.46 -12.35 4.67
C ARG A 163 -14.95 -13.79 4.86
N LEU A 164 -14.06 -14.77 4.82
CA LEU A 164 -14.44 -16.17 5.00
C LEU A 164 -14.91 -16.43 6.43
N GLU A 165 -14.18 -15.94 7.43
CA GLU A 165 -14.58 -16.10 8.82
C GLU A 165 -15.90 -15.40 9.13
N GLU A 166 -16.14 -14.23 8.52
CA GLU A 166 -17.40 -13.50 8.67
C GLU A 166 -18.57 -14.25 8.04
N LYS A 167 -18.41 -14.74 6.80
CA LYS A 167 -19.44 -15.53 6.12
C LYS A 167 -19.78 -16.81 6.86
N MET A 168 -18.80 -17.49 7.44
CA MET A 168 -19.03 -18.71 8.22
C MET A 168 -19.84 -18.39 9.49
N ALA A 169 -19.56 -17.26 10.14
CA ALA A 169 -20.36 -16.80 11.27
C ALA A 169 -21.80 -16.46 10.86
N GLU A 170 -22.01 -15.80 9.72
CA GLU A 170 -23.37 -15.51 9.20
C GLU A 170 -24.14 -16.78 8.84
N LEU A 171 -23.49 -17.74 8.17
CA LEU A 171 -24.11 -19.03 7.82
C LEU A 171 -24.50 -19.84 9.05
N SER A 172 -23.70 -19.80 10.13
CA SER A 172 -24.04 -20.47 11.39
C SER A 172 -25.24 -19.84 12.13
N MET A 173 -25.63 -18.62 11.77
CA MET A 173 -26.71 -17.85 12.41
C MET A 173 -28.03 -17.88 11.63
N GLU A 174 -28.14 -18.67 10.56
CA GLU A 174 -29.30 -18.77 9.66
C GLU A 174 -29.77 -17.42 9.05
N ARG A 175 -28.93 -16.36 9.12
CA ARG A 175 -29.25 -15.05 8.55
C ARG A 175 -28.98 -15.04 7.06
N HIS A 176 -30.04 -14.87 6.27
CA HIS A 176 -29.97 -14.75 4.83
C HIS A 176 -29.56 -13.32 4.40
N ASN A 177 -28.52 -13.21 3.56
CA ASN A 177 -28.23 -12.15 2.58
C ASN A 177 -28.14 -10.66 2.98
N HIS A 178 -27.95 -10.29 4.25
CA HIS A 178 -27.57 -8.91 4.55
C HIS A 178 -26.08 -8.69 4.29
N ALA A 179 -25.74 -8.18 3.10
CA ALA A 179 -24.38 -7.80 2.78
C ALA A 179 -23.92 -6.68 3.72
N LYS A 180 -22.98 -6.99 4.63
CA LYS A 180 -22.36 -5.97 5.49
C LYS A 180 -21.58 -4.97 4.66
N GLN A 181 -21.75 -3.69 4.98
CA GLN A 181 -21.00 -2.61 4.34
C GLN A 181 -19.57 -2.58 4.90
N LEU A 182 -18.57 -2.57 4.01
CA LEU A 182 -17.19 -2.33 4.42
C LEU A 182 -17.00 -0.83 4.64
N VAL A 183 -16.51 -0.47 5.83
CA VAL A 183 -16.16 0.91 6.18
C VAL A 183 -14.66 0.94 6.43
N VAL A 184 -13.94 1.81 5.74
CA VAL A 184 -12.48 1.94 5.87
C VAL A 184 -12.15 3.25 6.59
N PHE A 185 -11.43 3.13 7.70
CA PHE A 185 -10.93 4.24 8.51
C PHE A 185 -9.43 4.44 8.26
N PHE A 186 -9.02 5.70 8.13
CA PHE A 186 -7.62 6.11 8.07
C PHE A 186 -7.28 6.93 9.32
N GLY A 187 -6.21 6.60 10.04
CA GLY A 187 -5.78 7.29 11.27
C GLY A 187 -4.28 7.64 11.25
N ALA A 188 -3.90 8.72 11.92
CA ALA A 188 -2.56 9.33 11.95
C ALA A 188 -1.49 8.38 12.50
N ASP A 189 -0.37 8.15 11.80
CA ASP A 189 0.72 9.11 11.72
C ASP A 189 1.08 9.52 10.28
N GLY A 190 1.54 10.76 10.14
CA GLY A 190 1.76 11.46 8.88
C GLY A 190 2.69 10.76 7.89
N ILE A 191 2.60 11.25 6.65
CA ILE A 191 3.43 10.94 5.49
C ILE A 191 4.88 10.62 5.88
N GLY A 192 5.18 9.33 6.05
CA GLY A 192 6.54 8.83 6.06
C GLY A 192 7.07 8.86 4.63
N THR A 193 7.68 9.99 4.24
CA THR A 193 8.49 10.07 3.03
C THR A 193 9.51 8.93 3.03
N ARG A 194 9.57 8.24 1.88
CA ARG A 194 10.43 7.08 1.55
C ARG A 194 9.84 5.70 1.87
N GLY A 195 8.62 5.44 1.38
CA GLY A 195 8.07 4.08 1.26
C GLY A 195 6.70 3.84 1.92
N GLY A 196 5.97 4.90 2.28
CA GLY A 196 4.62 4.81 2.86
C GLY A 196 3.62 4.07 1.96
N TRP A 197 2.65 3.41 2.59
CA TRP A 197 1.53 2.77 1.89
C TRP A 197 0.68 3.85 1.23
N GLY A 198 0.38 3.71 -0.06
CA GLY A 198 -0.71 4.46 -0.67
C GLY A 198 -2.03 3.89 -0.16
N ALA A 199 -2.91 4.73 0.37
CA ALA A 199 -4.30 4.38 0.70
C ALA A 199 -4.98 3.57 -0.43
N ASP A 200 -4.62 3.94 -1.67
CA ASP A 200 -4.97 3.32 -2.93
C ASP A 200 -4.62 1.82 -3.05
N ALA A 201 -3.49 1.33 -2.51
CA ALA A 201 -3.17 -0.10 -2.54
C ALA A 201 -4.11 -0.93 -1.65
N VAL A 202 -4.44 -0.40 -0.46
CA VAL A 202 -5.37 -1.06 0.45
C VAL A 202 -6.78 -1.00 -0.10
N LEU A 203 -7.21 0.16 -0.61
CA LEU A 203 -8.51 0.30 -1.27
C LEU A 203 -8.65 -0.65 -2.46
N ARG A 204 -7.63 -0.79 -3.31
CA ARG A 204 -7.63 -1.80 -4.39
C ARG A 204 -7.81 -3.23 -3.88
N ALA A 205 -7.06 -3.63 -2.85
CA ALA A 205 -7.18 -4.96 -2.27
C ALA A 205 -8.58 -5.19 -1.65
N CYS A 206 -9.09 -4.21 -0.91
CA CYS A 206 -10.46 -4.21 -0.39
C CYS A 206 -11.49 -4.34 -1.52
N CYS A 207 -11.42 -3.48 -2.55
CA CYS A 207 -12.34 -3.49 -3.69
C CYS A 207 -12.29 -4.82 -4.44
N LYS A 208 -11.11 -5.39 -4.69
CA LYS A 208 -10.99 -6.72 -5.33
C LYS A 208 -11.71 -7.82 -4.55
N VAL A 209 -11.63 -7.79 -3.22
CA VAL A 209 -12.22 -8.83 -2.36
C VAL A 209 -13.70 -8.57 -2.08
N VAL A 210 -14.12 -7.32 -1.97
CA VAL A 210 -15.47 -6.91 -1.59
C VAL A 210 -16.38 -6.64 -2.80
N CYS A 211 -15.89 -5.96 -3.85
CA CYS A 211 -16.70 -5.60 -5.02
C CYS A 211 -16.91 -6.75 -6.03
N ARG A 212 -16.17 -7.87 -5.93
CA ARG A 212 -16.37 -9.06 -6.79
C ARG A 212 -17.74 -9.74 -6.67
N LEU A 213 -18.65 -9.25 -5.82
CA LEU A 213 -20.04 -9.74 -5.72
C LEU A 213 -21.09 -8.84 -6.40
N ARG A 214 -20.72 -7.67 -6.94
CA ARG A 214 -21.68 -6.80 -7.65
C ARG A 214 -21.86 -7.13 -9.14
N GLY A 215 -21.26 -8.23 -9.61
CA GLY A 215 -21.42 -8.74 -10.98
C GLY A 215 -22.19 -10.05 -11.00
N THR A 216 -23.50 -9.95 -11.25
CA THR A 216 -24.44 -10.96 -11.77
C THR A 216 -23.94 -12.40 -11.89
N ASP A 217 -24.40 -13.25 -10.98
CA ASP A 217 -24.58 -14.68 -11.21
C ASP A 217 -25.87 -14.89 -12.02
N GLN A 218 -25.85 -14.42 -13.28
CA GLN A 218 -26.79 -14.85 -14.30
C GLN A 218 -26.00 -15.03 -15.60
N ARG A 219 -25.56 -16.27 -15.83
CA ARG A 219 -25.45 -16.79 -17.19
C ARG A 219 -26.49 -17.89 -17.34
N ARG A 220 -27.43 -17.61 -18.24
CA ARG A 220 -28.17 -18.63 -19.01
C ARG A 220 -27.21 -19.64 -19.60
#